data_AF-A0A943GCH4-F1
#
_entry.id   AF-A0A943GCH4-F1
#
_cell.length_a   1.000
_cell.length_b   1.000
_cell.length_c   1.000
_cell.angle_alpha   90.00
_cell.angle_beta   90.00
_cell.angle_gamma   90.00
#
_symmetry.space_group_name_H-M   'P 1'
#
loop_
_entity.id
_entity.type
_entity.pdbx_description
1 polymer ?
#
loop_
_entity_poly.entity_id
_entity_poly.type
_entity_poly.pdbx_seq_one_letter_code
_entity_poly.pdbx_strand_id
1 'polypeptide(L)'
;MKNKGFSLIELLVVLGIIGVLSSFITPKVMVYMAKGKETKAVAVLESLRTASQLYYLEEGETFIHGGTYGEVTVGQLKKLEKYLSNNVESLIGTKEDSENVTVEIGGSKTGADSEEIKYGGEISFTTKAPKSLETDTKKSDGINIWFSKGKNEINDFNINGDKWTEI
;
A
#
# COMPACT_ATOMS: atom_id res chain seq x y z
N MET A 1 48.20 12.89 -31.05
CA MET A 1 46.73 12.76 -31.04
C MET A 1 46.18 13.91 -30.18
N LYS A 2 45.34 14.81 -30.71
CA LYS A 2 44.74 15.89 -29.92
C LYS A 2 43.58 15.31 -29.12
N ASN A 3 43.75 15.13 -27.82
CA ASN A 3 42.66 14.81 -26.90
C ASN A 3 41.76 16.05 -26.82
N LYS A 4 40.59 16.00 -27.48
CA LYS A 4 39.53 17.00 -27.29
C LYS A 4 38.91 16.75 -25.91
N GLY A 5 39.39 17.49 -24.91
CA GLY A 5 38.74 17.54 -23.60
C GLY A 5 37.47 18.39 -23.66
N PHE A 6 36.51 18.09 -22.79
CA PHE A 6 35.34 18.94 -22.57
C PHE A 6 35.75 20.30 -21.99
N SER A 7 35.10 21.36 -22.44
CA SER A 7 35.26 22.70 -21.89
C SER A 7 34.42 22.87 -20.63
N LEU A 8 34.94 23.63 -19.66
CA LEU A 8 34.20 23.97 -18.43
C LEU A 8 32.88 24.69 -18.73
N ILE A 9 32.85 25.53 -19.77
CA ILE A 9 31.61 26.22 -20.16
C ILE A 9 30.56 25.26 -20.72
N GLU A 10 30.98 24.21 -21.43
CA GLU A 10 30.06 23.19 -21.96
C GLU A 10 29.39 22.44 -20.80
N LEU A 11 30.17 22.09 -19.78
CA LEU A 11 29.63 21.44 -18.58
C LEU A 11 28.68 22.38 -17.80
N LEU A 12 29.02 23.67 -17.67
CA LEU A 12 28.18 24.65 -16.99
C LEU A 12 26.84 24.87 -17.70
N VAL A 13 26.83 24.96 -19.03
CA VAL A 13 25.58 25.11 -19.80
C VAL A 13 24.71 23.87 -19.65
N VAL A 14 25.29 22.67 -19.70
CA VAL A 14 24.57 21.40 -19.52
C VAL A 14 23.94 21.32 -18.13
N LEU A 15 24.69 21.65 -17.07
CA LEU A 15 24.16 21.68 -15.70
C LEU A 15 23.05 22.73 -15.53
N GLY A 16 23.18 23.88 -16.20
CA GLY A 16 22.15 24.91 -16.23
C GLY A 16 20.83 24.39 -16.84
N ILE A 17 20.90 23.71 -17.98
CA ILE A 17 19.72 23.12 -18.65
C ILE A 17 19.12 22.00 -17.80
N ILE A 18 19.93 21.09 -17.24
CA ILE A 18 19.46 20.01 -16.35
C ILE A 18 18.76 20.60 -15.11
N GLY A 19 19.30 21.67 -14.53
CA GLY A 19 18.70 22.36 -13.39
C GLY A 19 17.28 22.84 -13.68
N VAL A 20 17.08 23.53 -14.81
CA VAL A 20 15.75 24.03 -15.21
C VAL A 20 14.77 22.89 -15.49
N LEU A 21 15.20 21.84 -16.20
CA LEU A 21 14.34 20.69 -16.52
C LEU A 21 13.95 19.90 -15.26
N SER A 22 14.88 19.72 -14.32
CA SER A 22 14.66 18.96 -13.08
C SER A 22 13.55 19.56 -12.21
N SER A 23 13.45 20.90 -12.16
CA SER A 23 12.43 21.60 -11.38
C SER A 23 11.00 21.25 -11.81
N PHE A 24 10.74 21.02 -13.10
CA PHE A 24 9.39 20.68 -13.59
C PHE A 24 9.09 19.17 -13.52
N ILE A 25 10.12 18.33 -13.59
CA ILE A 25 9.97 16.87 -13.68
C ILE A 25 9.75 16.23 -12.31
N THR A 26 10.41 16.75 -11.27
CA THR A 26 10.40 16.19 -9.91
C THR A 26 8.99 15.87 -9.37
N PRO A 27 8.00 16.78 -9.37
CA PRO A 27 6.66 16.46 -8.85
C PRO A 27 5.96 15.35 -9.65
N LYS A 28 6.15 15.31 -10.97
CA LYS A 28 5.54 14.26 -11.82
C LYS A 28 6.12 12.88 -11.49
N VAL A 29 7.44 12.79 -11.31
CA VAL A 29 8.10 11.54 -10.94
C VAL A 29 7.59 11.02 -9.59
N MET A 30 7.42 11.90 -8.60
CA MET A 30 6.87 11.50 -7.30
C MET A 30 5.46 10.91 -7.42
N VAL A 31 4.58 11.49 -8.24
CA VAL A 31 3.23 10.93 -8.49
C VAL A 31 3.31 9.55 -9.14
N TYR A 32 4.17 9.35 -10.15
CA TYR A 32 4.31 8.04 -10.80
C TYR A 32 4.86 6.97 -9.85
N MET A 33 5.86 7.31 -9.04
CA MET A 33 6.36 6.40 -8.01
C MET A 33 5.28 6.08 -6.97
N ALA A 34 4.49 7.08 -6.58
CA ALA A 34 3.37 6.88 -5.67
C ALA A 34 2.32 5.92 -6.26
N LYS A 35 2.01 6.04 -7.56
CA LYS A 35 1.08 5.12 -8.27
C LYS A 35 1.60 3.69 -8.25
N GLY A 36 2.90 3.51 -8.50
CA GLY A 36 3.53 2.19 -8.44
C GLY A 36 3.44 1.55 -7.05
N LYS A 37 3.66 2.32 -5.98
CA LYS A 37 3.50 1.83 -4.60
C LYS A 37 2.04 1.47 -4.29
N GLU A 38 1.08 2.27 -4.76
CA GLU A 38 -0.33 1.97 -4.59
C GLU A 38 -0.77 0.70 -5.32
N THR A 39 -0.38 0.52 -6.59
CA THR A 39 -0.65 -0.73 -7.34
C THR A 39 -0.07 -1.94 -6.61
N LYS A 40 1.13 -1.80 -6.03
CA LYS A 40 1.73 -2.85 -5.21
C LYS A 40 0.88 -3.15 -3.97
N ALA A 41 0.42 -2.13 -3.24
CA ALA A 41 -0.42 -2.32 -2.06
C ALA A 41 -1.74 -3.04 -2.41
N VAL A 42 -2.42 -2.64 -3.48
CA VAL A 42 -3.65 -3.30 -3.95
C VAL A 42 -3.38 -4.75 -4.36
N ALA A 43 -2.29 -5.02 -5.09
CA ALA A 43 -1.92 -6.40 -5.45
C ALA A 43 -1.67 -7.28 -4.22
N VAL A 44 -1.09 -6.72 -3.16
CA VAL A 44 -0.90 -7.42 -1.88
C VAL A 44 -2.23 -7.72 -1.22
N LEU A 45 -3.17 -6.77 -1.20
CA LEU A 45 -4.52 -6.98 -0.67
C LEU A 45 -5.25 -8.11 -1.41
N GLU A 46 -5.22 -8.11 -2.74
CA GLU A 46 -5.87 -9.15 -3.56
C GLU A 46 -5.26 -10.54 -3.35
N SER A 47 -3.93 -10.60 -3.20
CA SER A 47 -3.23 -11.84 -2.86
C SER A 47 -3.67 -12.37 -1.49
N LEU A 48 -3.78 -11.47 -0.49
CA LEU A 48 -4.25 -11.81 0.85
C LEU A 48 -5.72 -12.26 0.84
N ARG A 49 -6.60 -11.58 0.08
CA ARG A 49 -8.00 -12.00 -0.12
C ARG A 49 -8.08 -13.41 -0.69
N THR A 50 -7.34 -13.67 -1.78
CA THR A 50 -7.32 -15.00 -2.41
C THR A 50 -6.82 -16.07 -1.44
N ALA A 51 -5.73 -15.80 -0.72
CA ALA A 51 -5.17 -16.72 0.27
C ALA A 51 -6.15 -17.00 1.43
N SER A 52 -6.85 -15.97 1.93
CA SER A 52 -7.84 -16.12 2.99
C SER A 52 -9.05 -16.97 2.58
N GLN A 53 -9.51 -16.83 1.34
CA GLN A 53 -10.61 -17.63 0.80
C GLN A 53 -10.19 -19.09 0.59
N LEU A 54 -8.97 -19.33 0.11
CA LEU A 54 -8.42 -20.68 -0.03
C LEU A 54 -8.26 -21.36 1.33
N TYR A 55 -7.74 -20.64 2.33
CA TYR A 55 -7.64 -21.13 3.70
C TYR A 55 -9.00 -21.57 4.25
N TYR A 56 -10.02 -20.72 4.09
CA TYR A 56 -11.38 -21.04 4.53
C TYR A 56 -11.96 -22.27 3.82
N LEU A 57 -11.66 -22.44 2.53
CA LEU A 57 -12.12 -23.59 1.75
C LEU A 57 -11.46 -24.91 2.16
N GLU A 58 -10.16 -24.89 2.52
CA GLU A 58 -9.40 -26.10 2.91
C GLU A 58 -9.63 -26.48 4.37
N GLU A 59 -9.58 -25.51 5.29
CA GLU A 59 -9.63 -25.75 6.73
C GLU A 59 -11.06 -25.68 7.29
N GLY A 60 -12.01 -25.08 6.56
CA GLY A 60 -13.40 -24.90 6.99
C GLY A 60 -13.59 -23.84 8.09
N GLU A 61 -12.51 -23.17 8.51
CA GLU A 61 -12.51 -22.13 9.52
C GLU A 61 -11.85 -20.83 9.00
N THR A 62 -12.20 -19.70 9.61
CA THR A 62 -11.60 -18.41 9.29
C THR A 62 -10.18 -18.31 9.85
N PHE A 63 -9.28 -17.64 9.12
CA PHE A 63 -7.90 -17.43 9.58
C PHE A 63 -7.83 -16.59 10.89
N ILE A 64 -8.90 -15.85 11.17
CA ILE A 64 -9.18 -15.22 12.46
C ILE A 64 -10.04 -16.17 13.30
N HIS A 65 -9.45 -16.78 14.34
CA HIS A 65 -10.17 -17.61 15.31
C HIS A 65 -10.04 -16.98 16.71
N GLY A 66 -11.17 -16.73 17.40
CA GLY A 66 -11.19 -16.25 18.78
C GLY A 66 -10.79 -14.79 19.03
N GLY A 67 -10.78 -13.93 18.00
CA GLY A 67 -10.39 -12.51 18.10
C GLY A 67 -11.52 -11.53 17.85
N THR A 68 -11.34 -10.28 18.30
CA THR A 68 -12.16 -9.14 17.89
C THR A 68 -12.00 -8.94 16.38
N TYR A 69 -13.06 -9.17 15.62
CA TYR A 69 -13.10 -8.82 14.21
C TYR A 69 -12.64 -7.36 14.01
N GLY A 70 -11.69 -7.14 13.10
CA GLY A 70 -11.30 -5.80 12.67
C GLY A 70 -9.83 -5.43 12.66
N GLU A 71 -8.92 -6.16 13.30
CA GLU A 71 -7.47 -5.94 13.11
C GLU A 71 -6.84 -7.26 12.68
N VAL A 72 -6.03 -7.21 11.63
CA VAL A 72 -5.31 -8.36 11.08
C VAL A 72 -3.88 -8.34 11.61
N THR A 73 -3.54 -9.36 12.41
CA THR A 73 -2.21 -9.48 13.04
C THR A 73 -1.27 -10.35 12.22
N VAL A 74 0.05 -10.22 12.48
CA VAL A 74 1.09 -11.03 11.82
C VAL A 74 0.85 -12.52 12.02
N GLY A 75 0.50 -12.94 13.24
CA GLY A 75 0.23 -14.34 13.57
C GLY A 75 -0.95 -14.93 12.79
N GLN A 76 -1.95 -14.11 12.45
CA GLN A 76 -3.08 -14.54 11.62
C GLN A 76 -2.69 -14.66 10.15
N LEU A 77 -1.88 -13.72 9.63
CA LEU A 77 -1.40 -13.80 8.24
C LEU A 77 -0.42 -14.95 8.00
N LYS A 78 0.35 -15.35 9.01
CA LYS A 78 1.24 -16.53 8.93
C LYS A 78 0.50 -17.82 8.59
N LYS A 79 -0.78 -17.95 9.01
CA LYS A 79 -1.62 -19.09 8.60
C LYS A 79 -1.92 -19.12 7.10
N LEU A 80 -1.86 -17.96 6.46
CA LEU A 80 -2.08 -17.80 5.03
C LEU A 80 -0.81 -17.99 4.20
N GLU A 81 0.37 -18.10 4.82
CA GLU A 81 1.68 -18.19 4.16
C GLU A 81 1.72 -19.31 3.10
N LYS A 82 1.18 -20.50 3.42
CA LYS A 82 1.08 -21.64 2.48
C LYS A 82 0.31 -21.31 1.19
N TYR A 83 -0.57 -20.33 1.23
CA TYR A 83 -1.45 -19.93 0.12
C TYR A 83 -0.99 -18.64 -0.56
N LEU A 84 0.06 -17.99 -0.05
CA LEU A 84 0.60 -16.77 -0.62
C LEU A 84 1.67 -17.07 -1.66
N SER A 85 1.70 -16.27 -2.71
CA SER A 85 2.83 -16.28 -3.64
C SER A 85 4.06 -15.71 -2.94
N ASN A 86 5.24 -16.30 -3.18
CA ASN A 86 6.56 -15.97 -2.57
C ASN A 86 6.89 -14.45 -2.46
N ASN A 87 6.24 -13.60 -3.25
CA ASN A 87 6.41 -12.14 -3.24
C ASN A 87 5.74 -11.42 -2.06
N VAL A 88 4.82 -12.07 -1.33
CA VAL A 88 4.07 -11.48 -0.20
C VAL A 88 4.67 -11.90 1.16
N GLU A 89 5.41 -13.00 1.20
CA GLU A 89 6.11 -13.48 2.41
C GLU A 89 7.03 -12.41 3.00
N SER A 90 7.70 -11.62 2.15
CA SER A 90 8.59 -10.53 2.60
C SER A 90 7.87 -9.34 3.27
N LEU A 91 6.54 -9.25 3.10
CA LEU A 91 5.70 -8.18 3.67
C LEU A 91 5.06 -8.59 4.99
N ILE A 92 4.98 -9.90 5.25
CA ILE A 92 4.60 -10.43 6.56
C ILE A 92 5.85 -10.29 7.43
N GLY A 93 5.98 -9.15 8.10
CA GLY A 93 7.13 -8.84 8.94
C GLY A 93 7.55 -10.02 9.82
N THR A 94 8.85 -10.26 9.92
CA THR A 94 9.47 -11.40 10.62
C THR A 94 9.29 -11.41 12.14
N LYS A 95 8.43 -10.56 12.69
CA LYS A 95 8.24 -10.40 14.14
C LYS A 95 6.78 -10.66 14.48
N GLU A 96 6.56 -11.80 15.15
CA GLU A 96 5.27 -12.27 15.69
C GLU A 96 4.59 -11.24 16.62
N ASP A 97 5.32 -10.21 17.08
CA ASP A 97 4.87 -9.16 18.00
C ASP A 97 4.44 -7.82 17.35
N SER A 98 4.33 -7.73 16.02
CA SER A 98 3.87 -6.47 15.40
C SER A 98 2.35 -6.34 15.50
N GLU A 99 1.92 -5.32 16.25
CA GLU A 99 0.54 -5.07 16.68
C GLU A 99 -0.46 -4.90 15.51
N ASN A 100 0.01 -4.64 14.28
CA ASN A 100 -0.79 -4.59 13.05
C ASN A 100 0.10 -4.76 11.82
N VAL A 101 -0.36 -5.47 10.79
CA VAL A 101 0.36 -5.57 9.51
C VAL A 101 0.07 -4.34 8.67
N THR A 102 1.12 -3.65 8.22
CA THR A 102 1.02 -2.47 7.37
C THR A 102 1.73 -2.66 6.04
N VAL A 103 1.26 -1.96 5.00
CA VAL A 103 1.91 -1.87 3.69
C VAL A 103 2.19 -0.41 3.36
N GLU A 104 3.38 -0.13 2.83
CA GLU A 104 3.73 1.20 2.35
C GLU A 104 2.85 1.64 1.19
N ILE A 105 2.34 2.86 1.26
CA ILE A 105 1.60 3.50 0.17
C ILE A 105 2.41 4.65 -0.43
N GLY A 106 2.06 5.00 -1.68
CA GLY A 106 2.68 6.09 -2.41
C GLY A 106 2.33 7.48 -1.89
N GLY A 107 1.10 7.64 -1.43
CA GLY A 107 0.58 8.88 -0.89
C GLY A 107 -0.93 8.79 -0.69
N SER A 108 -1.52 9.84 -0.14
CA SER A 108 -2.95 9.93 0.16
C SER A 108 -3.50 11.34 -0.06
N LYS A 109 -4.78 11.42 -0.39
CA LYS A 109 -5.53 12.65 -0.68
C LYS A 109 -6.68 12.84 0.29
N THR A 110 -6.98 14.10 0.63
CA THR A 110 -8.10 14.45 1.53
C THR A 110 -9.47 14.26 0.89
N GLY A 111 -9.54 14.36 -0.44
CA GLY A 111 -10.74 14.17 -1.25
C GLY A 111 -10.40 13.52 -2.59
N ALA A 112 -11.40 12.95 -3.27
CA ALA A 112 -11.23 12.29 -4.57
C ALA A 112 -10.53 13.19 -5.60
N ASP A 113 -10.96 14.45 -5.69
CA ASP A 113 -10.47 15.44 -6.65
C ASP A 113 -9.36 16.35 -6.09
N SER A 114 -8.82 16.05 -4.90
CA SER A 114 -7.77 16.88 -4.29
C SER A 114 -6.49 16.84 -5.14
N GLU A 115 -5.97 18.03 -5.49
CA GLU A 115 -4.66 18.18 -6.13
C GLU A 115 -3.50 18.00 -5.13
N GLU A 116 -3.77 18.25 -3.84
CA GLU A 116 -2.79 18.06 -2.78
C GLU A 116 -2.64 16.57 -2.44
N ILE A 117 -1.40 16.08 -2.53
CA ILE A 117 -1.02 14.70 -2.23
C ILE A 117 -0.04 14.71 -1.06
N LYS A 118 -0.42 14.05 0.03
CA LYS A 118 0.51 13.72 1.12
C LYS A 118 1.27 12.46 0.72
N TYR A 119 2.52 12.62 0.31
CA TYR A 119 3.35 11.49 -0.13
C TYR A 119 3.79 10.59 1.03
N GLY A 120 3.86 9.29 0.74
CA GLY A 120 4.19 8.26 1.72
C GLY A 120 3.04 7.91 2.67
N GLY A 121 3.35 7.09 3.67
CA GLY A 121 2.39 6.57 4.63
C GLY A 121 2.33 5.05 4.58
N GLU A 122 1.58 4.51 5.53
CA GLU A 122 1.36 3.09 5.69
C GLU A 122 -0.13 2.84 5.90
N ILE A 123 -0.63 1.75 5.32
CA ILE A 123 -2.02 1.33 5.48
C ILE A 123 -2.10 -0.06 6.09
N SER A 124 -3.09 -0.26 6.96
CA SER A 124 -3.30 -1.52 7.69
C SER A 124 -4.36 -2.38 7.01
N PHE A 125 -4.44 -3.64 7.42
CA PHE A 125 -5.46 -4.57 6.96
C PHE A 125 -6.51 -4.83 8.05
N THR A 126 -7.77 -4.99 7.64
CA THR A 126 -8.91 -5.28 8.51
C THR A 126 -9.80 -6.35 7.87
N THR A 127 -10.54 -7.11 8.67
CA THR A 127 -11.62 -7.97 8.18
C THR A 127 -13.00 -7.33 8.28
N LYS A 128 -13.09 -6.09 8.79
CA LYS A 128 -14.35 -5.34 8.78
C LYS A 128 -14.65 -4.91 7.35
N ALA A 129 -15.84 -5.29 6.89
CA ALA A 129 -16.32 -4.86 5.59
C ALA A 129 -16.49 -3.34 5.53
N PRO A 130 -16.37 -2.73 4.34
CA PRO A 130 -16.66 -1.32 4.16
C PRO A 130 -18.10 -1.02 4.52
N LYS A 131 -18.33 0.22 4.96
CA LYS A 131 -19.68 0.72 5.27
C LYS A 131 -20.65 0.67 4.09
N SER A 132 -20.14 0.56 2.87
CA SER A 132 -20.94 0.37 1.64
C SER A 132 -21.55 -1.02 1.54
N LEU A 133 -20.92 -2.04 2.13
CA LEU A 133 -21.36 -3.43 2.08
C LEU A 133 -22.02 -3.89 3.39
N GLU A 134 -21.58 -3.37 4.54
CA GLU A 134 -22.13 -3.73 5.85
C GLU A 134 -22.27 -2.48 6.71
N THR A 135 -23.50 -2.16 7.11
CA THR A 135 -23.79 -0.99 7.95
C THR A 135 -23.33 -1.17 9.40
N ASP A 136 -23.24 -2.42 9.87
CA ASP A 136 -22.71 -2.71 11.21
C ASP A 136 -21.19 -2.86 11.19
N THR A 137 -20.48 -1.81 11.59
CA THR A 137 -19.01 -1.78 11.67
C THR A 137 -18.38 -2.81 12.63
N LYS A 138 -19.21 -3.53 13.39
CA LYS A 138 -18.78 -4.62 14.28
C LYS A 138 -18.90 -6.00 13.62
N LYS A 139 -19.60 -6.10 12.49
CA LYS A 139 -19.71 -7.34 11.72
C LYS A 139 -18.55 -7.49 10.75
N SER A 140 -18.12 -8.72 10.62
CA SER A 140 -17.09 -9.16 9.70
C SER A 140 -17.42 -10.58 9.32
N ASP A 141 -17.14 -10.92 8.06
CA ASP A 141 -17.24 -12.30 7.58
C ASP A 141 -16.06 -13.16 8.06
N GLY A 142 -14.98 -12.54 8.58
CA GLY A 142 -13.75 -13.22 8.99
C GLY A 142 -12.96 -13.83 7.83
N ILE A 143 -13.42 -13.63 6.59
CA ILE A 143 -12.85 -14.23 5.38
C ILE A 143 -12.22 -13.12 4.54
N ASN A 144 -12.97 -12.08 4.17
CA ASN A 144 -12.45 -11.04 3.32
C ASN A 144 -11.60 -10.04 4.09
N ILE A 145 -10.53 -9.59 3.44
CA ILE A 145 -9.61 -8.60 3.96
C ILE A 145 -9.85 -7.28 3.21
N TRP A 146 -9.76 -6.18 3.93
CA TRP A 146 -9.97 -4.81 3.47
C TRP A 146 -8.84 -3.93 3.99
N PHE A 147 -8.66 -2.76 3.38
CA PHE A 147 -7.80 -1.76 3.97
C PHE A 147 -8.50 -1.04 5.12
N SER A 148 -7.72 -0.73 6.16
CA SER A 148 -8.09 0.19 7.23
C SER A 148 -7.00 1.23 7.40
N LYS A 149 -7.40 2.45 7.75
CA LYS A 149 -6.44 3.48 8.16
C LYS A 149 -5.70 2.97 9.39
N GLY A 150 -4.36 2.90 9.30
CA GLY A 150 -3.50 2.58 10.42
C GLY A 150 -3.41 3.75 11.42
N LYS A 151 -2.58 3.60 12.46
CA LYS A 151 -2.34 4.65 13.48
C LYS A 151 -1.66 5.92 12.92
N ASN A 152 -1.02 5.82 11.75
CA ASN A 152 -0.34 6.94 11.09
C ASN A 152 -1.33 7.71 10.20
N GLU A 153 -1.32 9.04 10.29
CA GLU A 153 -2.23 9.97 9.63
C GLU A 153 -2.12 9.94 8.09
N ILE A 154 -2.70 8.94 7.45
CA ILE A 154 -2.98 8.96 6.00
C ILE A 154 -4.35 9.60 5.77
N ASN A 155 -4.48 10.31 4.65
CA ASN A 155 -5.77 10.84 4.23
C ASN A 155 -6.70 9.73 3.71
N ASP A 156 -7.97 10.08 3.52
CA ASP A 156 -9.07 9.15 3.24
C ASP A 156 -9.00 8.47 1.87
N PHE A 157 -8.39 9.14 0.90
CA PHE A 157 -8.37 8.72 -0.49
C PHE A 157 -6.95 8.33 -0.91
N ASN A 158 -6.88 7.38 -1.84
CA ASN A 158 -5.67 7.03 -2.56
C ASN A 158 -5.32 8.15 -3.57
N ILE A 159 -4.24 8.01 -4.33
CA ILE A 159 -3.86 9.07 -5.28
C ILE A 159 -4.69 9.04 -6.57
N ASN A 160 -5.45 7.96 -6.81
CA ASN A 160 -6.38 7.81 -7.93
C ASN A 160 -7.76 8.41 -7.64
N GLY A 161 -8.08 8.73 -6.38
CA GLY A 161 -9.34 9.32 -5.95
C GLY A 161 -10.35 8.34 -5.34
N ASP A 162 -9.96 7.08 -5.12
CA ASP A 162 -10.77 6.07 -4.45
C ASP A 162 -10.51 6.10 -2.93
N LYS A 163 -11.55 5.86 -2.13
CA LYS A 163 -11.37 5.76 -0.67
C LYS A 163 -10.67 4.46 -0.33
N TRP A 164 -9.65 4.55 0.50
CA TRP A 164 -8.89 3.37 0.93
C TRP A 164 -9.75 2.25 1.48
N THR A 165 -10.74 2.58 2.30
CA THR A 165 -11.60 1.58 2.95
C THR A 165 -12.58 0.91 1.99
N GLU A 166 -12.80 1.45 0.79
CA GLU A 166 -13.76 0.92 -0.19
C GLU A 166 -13.09 0.10 -1.31
N ILE A 167 -11.76 -0.05 -1.27
CA ILE A 167 -10.96 -0.90 -2.17
C ILE A 167 -10.94 -2.33 -1.62
#